data_AF-A0A674NWX1-F1
#
_entry.id   AF-A0A674NWX1-F1
#
_cell.length_a   1.000
_cell.length_b   1.000
_cell.length_c   1.000
_cell.angle_alpha   90.00
_cell.angle_beta   90.00
_cell.angle_gamma   90.00
#
_symmetry.space_group_name_H-M   'P 1'
#
loop_
_entity.id
_entity.type
_entity.pdbx_description
1 polymer ?
#
loop_
_entity_poly.entity_id
_entity_poly.type
_entity_poly.pdbx_seq_one_letter_code
_entity_poly.pdbx_strand_id
1 'polypeptide(L)'
;MARVVKVFRTLRNHWKKSAFAVCVLSYGGHWLYGKHCDNILRREACLLARDFGRQLMAPQEQLRKATVILNPAACNGKANNLFEKNAAPILHLAGVEITLVKTDYEGQAKKLMELLEHTDILIVAGGDGTMQEVITGLLRRPDQEKMSGIPIGFIPLGSTNSLSPSLHLLNDNKVKDITSATLSILRGVTVPLDVLQIKGEKDQPVFALMGLQWGAFRDAASKISKYWYLGPLKTYAAHWFSTLREWPLVRDISISHLAPTLRPPDQPFEKPPRPSLLYRIARRLKNYWNPPIEGKPEQWKEEKLSTLELLVQTHNNNPRINDSLVIHAEPDNFSVADFITVGFVVSFKMYCRQQDPIIFSKNSTILEASACRLQLPEGAGGFYNIDNEEYEAMPVEVRLLPRKLRFFISAERRAQFLSLTQACLPD
;
A
#
# COMPACT_ATOMS: atom_id res chain seq x y z
N MET A 1 -4.10 -29.65 55.30
CA MET A 1 -5.54 -29.34 55.50
C MET A 1 -5.80 -27.92 56.02
N ALA A 2 -5.41 -27.57 57.25
CA ALA A 2 -5.77 -26.27 57.88
C ALA A 2 -5.32 -25.01 57.11
N ARG A 3 -4.11 -25.03 56.50
CA ARG A 3 -3.61 -23.89 55.69
C ARG A 3 -4.44 -23.66 54.43
N VAL A 4 -4.83 -24.75 53.75
CA VAL A 4 -5.65 -24.69 52.53
C VAL A 4 -7.05 -24.17 52.85
N VAL A 5 -7.68 -24.66 53.94
CA VAL A 5 -8.99 -24.18 54.40
C VAL A 5 -8.94 -22.69 54.79
N LYS A 6 -7.83 -22.23 55.40
CA LYS A 6 -7.63 -20.81 55.71
C LYS A 6 -7.55 -19.96 54.45
N VAL A 7 -6.81 -20.40 53.43
CA VAL A 7 -6.72 -19.73 52.12
C VAL A 7 -8.10 -19.64 51.45
N PHE A 8 -8.87 -20.74 51.41
CA PHE A 8 -10.23 -20.73 50.85
C PHE A 8 -11.17 -19.79 51.62
N ARG A 9 -11.12 -19.76 52.95
CA ARG A 9 -11.89 -18.79 53.75
C ARG A 9 -11.49 -17.35 53.45
N THR A 10 -10.21 -17.06 53.31
CA THR A 10 -9.72 -15.71 52.98
C THR A 10 -10.13 -15.27 51.58
N LEU A 11 -10.04 -16.17 50.58
CA LEU A 11 -10.51 -15.92 49.21
C LEU A 11 -12.02 -15.64 49.18
N ARG A 12 -12.82 -16.42 49.93
CA ARG A 12 -14.27 -16.22 50.05
C ARG A 12 -14.62 -14.90 50.73
N ASN A 13 -13.95 -14.58 51.83
CA ASN A 13 -14.22 -13.35 52.60
C ASN A 13 -13.79 -12.08 51.85
N HIS A 14 -12.82 -12.18 50.93
CA HIS A 14 -12.36 -11.09 50.08
C HIS A 14 -12.53 -11.38 48.59
N TRP A 15 -13.71 -11.89 48.20
CA TRP A 15 -13.97 -12.33 46.83
C TRP A 15 -13.74 -11.23 45.78
N LYS A 16 -14.08 -9.96 46.06
CA LYS A 16 -13.83 -8.82 45.17
C LYS A 16 -12.33 -8.55 44.93
N LYS A 17 -11.52 -8.61 46.00
CA LYS A 17 -10.06 -8.40 45.92
C LYS A 17 -9.38 -9.57 45.19
N SER A 18 -9.86 -10.78 45.46
CA SER A 18 -9.37 -12.01 44.84
C SER A 18 -9.68 -12.03 43.34
N ALA A 19 -10.90 -11.66 42.94
CA ALA A 19 -11.30 -11.56 41.54
C ALA A 19 -10.46 -10.50 40.80
N PHE A 20 -10.30 -9.30 41.39
CA PHE A 20 -9.43 -8.27 40.81
C PHE A 20 -7.98 -8.75 40.63
N ALA A 21 -7.40 -9.40 41.65
CA ALA A 21 -6.05 -9.94 41.56
C ALA A 21 -5.92 -10.99 40.44
N VAL A 22 -6.90 -11.88 40.30
CA VAL A 22 -6.93 -12.88 39.22
C VAL A 22 -7.02 -12.20 37.85
N CYS A 23 -7.86 -11.18 37.67
CA CYS A 23 -7.94 -10.43 36.42
C CYS A 23 -6.61 -9.75 36.07
N VAL A 24 -5.99 -9.08 37.04
CA VAL A 24 -4.69 -8.39 36.85
C VAL A 24 -3.57 -9.37 36.53
N LEU A 25 -3.48 -10.49 37.26
CA LEU A 25 -2.45 -11.51 37.03
C LEU A 25 -2.66 -12.22 35.69
N SER A 26 -3.91 -12.53 35.32
CA SER A 26 -4.23 -13.13 34.03
C SER A 26 -3.87 -12.20 32.88
N TYR A 27 -4.28 -10.93 32.96
CA TYR A 27 -3.94 -9.91 31.96
C TYR A 27 -2.43 -9.68 31.87
N GLY A 28 -1.76 -9.50 33.01
CA GLY A 28 -0.31 -9.29 33.08
C GLY A 28 0.48 -10.50 32.57
N GLY A 29 0.04 -11.71 32.90
CA GLY A 29 0.61 -12.96 32.39
C GLY A 29 0.47 -13.08 30.87
N HIS A 30 -0.72 -12.78 30.33
CA HIS A 30 -0.96 -12.77 28.89
C HIS A 30 -0.09 -11.71 28.17
N TRP A 31 0.01 -10.50 28.72
CA TRP A 31 0.87 -9.44 28.18
C TRP A 31 2.36 -9.82 28.20
N LEU A 32 2.85 -10.38 29.30
CA LEU A 32 4.23 -10.86 29.42
C LEU A 32 4.53 -12.00 28.44
N TYR A 33 3.58 -12.94 28.30
CA TYR A 33 3.68 -14.02 27.34
C TYR A 33 3.77 -13.49 25.90
N GLY A 34 2.91 -12.54 25.52
CA GLY A 34 2.99 -11.88 24.21
C GLY A 34 4.36 -11.23 23.97
N LYS A 35 4.89 -10.50 24.95
CA LYS A 35 6.23 -9.89 24.85
C LYS A 35 7.35 -10.93 24.73
N HIS A 36 7.22 -12.08 25.39
CA HIS A 36 8.17 -13.18 25.27
C HIS A 36 8.12 -13.80 23.85
N CYS A 37 6.93 -14.06 23.33
CA CYS A 37 6.74 -14.55 21.96
C CYS A 37 7.34 -13.59 20.92
N ASP A 38 7.14 -12.28 21.08
CA ASP A 38 7.75 -11.28 20.20
C ASP A 38 9.28 -11.34 20.23
N ASN A 39 9.88 -11.57 21.40
CA ASN A 39 11.33 -11.69 21.53
C ASN A 39 11.87 -12.97 20.87
N ILE A 40 11.11 -14.07 20.95
CA ILE A 40 11.45 -15.31 20.22
C ILE A 40 11.44 -15.04 18.72
N LEU A 41 10.40 -14.39 18.19
CA LEU A 41 10.29 -14.04 16.77
C LEU A 41 11.46 -13.16 16.31
N ARG A 42 11.83 -12.14 17.09
CA ARG A 42 13.00 -11.28 16.81
C ARG A 42 14.29 -12.09 16.76
N ARG A 43 14.48 -12.98 17.75
CA ARG A 43 15.68 -13.83 17.83
C ARG A 43 15.78 -14.75 16.62
N GLU A 44 14.70 -15.42 16.26
CA GLU A 44 14.65 -16.29 15.08
C GLU A 44 14.97 -15.53 13.80
N ALA A 45 14.35 -14.36 13.59
CA ALA A 45 14.62 -13.52 12.44
C ALA A 45 16.09 -13.05 12.37
N CYS A 46 16.69 -12.69 13.51
CA CYS A 46 18.10 -12.32 13.58
C CYS A 46 19.03 -13.50 13.29
N LEU A 47 18.68 -14.72 13.71
CA LEU A 47 19.46 -15.91 13.38
C LEU A 47 19.46 -16.18 11.87
N LEU A 48 18.29 -16.09 11.23
CA LEU A 48 18.18 -16.19 9.77
C LEU A 48 18.98 -15.10 9.06
N ALA A 49 18.88 -13.86 9.51
CA ALA A 49 19.62 -12.73 8.95
C ALA A 49 21.14 -12.89 9.06
N ARG A 50 21.61 -13.39 10.22
CA ARG A 50 23.03 -13.69 10.45
C ARG A 50 23.53 -14.76 9.48
N ASP A 51 22.70 -15.73 9.14
CA ASP A 51 23.09 -16.78 8.19
C ASP A 51 23.23 -16.22 6.76
N PHE A 52 22.46 -15.17 6.39
CA PHE A 52 22.73 -14.39 5.16
C PHE A 52 24.07 -13.64 5.24
N GLY A 53 24.34 -12.93 6.35
CA GLY A 53 25.60 -12.17 6.50
C GLY A 53 26.86 -13.02 6.63
N ARG A 54 26.73 -14.33 6.89
CA ARG A 54 27.85 -15.29 6.93
C ARG A 54 28.22 -15.85 5.55
N GLN A 55 27.44 -15.55 4.52
CA GLN A 55 27.74 -16.00 3.16
C GLN A 55 29.06 -15.39 2.70
N LEU A 56 29.92 -16.23 2.11
CA LEU A 56 31.21 -15.79 1.61
C LEU A 56 31.01 -15.00 0.32
N MET A 57 31.68 -13.85 0.23
CA MET A 57 31.70 -13.01 -0.97
C MET A 57 33.07 -13.09 -1.63
N ALA A 58 33.09 -13.01 -2.96
CA ALA A 58 34.34 -12.90 -3.69
C ALA A 58 35.01 -11.55 -3.35
N PRO A 59 36.35 -11.46 -3.26
CA PRO A 59 37.04 -10.21 -2.95
C PRO A 59 36.76 -9.05 -3.92
N GLN A 60 36.27 -9.37 -5.13
CA GLN A 60 35.96 -8.41 -6.19
C GLN A 60 34.50 -7.93 -6.15
N GLU A 61 33.62 -8.61 -5.40
CA GLU A 61 32.20 -8.27 -5.30
C GLU A 61 31.99 -7.19 -4.23
N GLN A 62 31.27 -6.13 -4.58
CA GLN A 62 30.95 -5.06 -3.63
C GLN A 62 29.71 -5.43 -2.81
N LEU A 63 29.67 -4.94 -1.57
CA LEU A 63 28.49 -5.04 -0.73
C LEU A 63 27.32 -4.32 -1.39
N ARG A 64 26.13 -4.93 -1.33
CA ARG A 64 24.91 -4.28 -1.80
C ARG A 64 24.62 -3.07 -0.94
N LYS A 65 24.25 -1.96 -1.59
CA LYS A 65 23.88 -0.71 -0.93
C LYS A 65 22.37 -0.57 -0.85
N ALA A 66 21.86 -0.47 0.37
CA ALA A 66 20.44 -0.24 0.65
C ALA A 66 20.23 1.14 1.27
N THR A 67 19.34 1.94 0.67
CA THR A 67 18.88 3.19 1.30
C THR A 67 17.53 2.98 1.94
N VAL A 68 17.41 3.27 3.23
CA VAL A 68 16.17 3.15 4.00
C VAL A 68 15.58 4.53 4.23
N ILE A 69 14.37 4.77 3.73
CA ILE A 69 13.57 5.96 4.03
C ILE A 69 12.60 5.62 5.15
N LEU A 70 12.78 6.24 6.31
CA LEU A 70 11.98 6.01 7.51
C LEU A 70 11.15 7.26 7.85
N ASN A 71 9.83 7.09 7.96
CA ASN A 71 8.97 8.11 8.55
C ASN A 71 8.78 7.84 10.06
N PRO A 72 9.46 8.58 10.96
CA PRO A 72 9.37 8.36 12.41
C PRO A 72 7.98 8.72 12.98
N ALA A 73 7.26 9.66 12.35
CA ALA A 73 5.94 10.12 12.80
C ALA A 73 4.81 9.10 12.50
N ALA A 74 5.06 8.13 11.61
CA ALA A 74 4.08 7.10 11.27
C ALA A 74 3.63 6.27 12.49
N CYS A 75 2.39 5.75 12.42
CA CYS A 75 1.75 4.97 13.48
C CYS A 75 1.76 5.67 14.85
N ASN A 76 1.37 6.96 14.87
CA ASN A 76 1.32 7.80 16.07
C ASN A 76 2.70 7.92 16.75
N GLY A 77 3.76 8.15 15.96
CA GLY A 77 5.13 8.35 16.46
C GLY A 77 5.84 7.07 16.96
N LYS A 78 5.27 5.88 16.72
CA LYS A 78 5.87 4.61 17.16
C LYS A 78 6.77 3.96 16.11
N ALA A 79 6.72 4.42 14.87
CA ALA A 79 7.43 3.81 13.74
C ALA A 79 8.94 3.71 13.98
N ASN A 80 9.60 4.75 14.49
CA ASN A 80 11.03 4.72 14.80
C ASN A 80 11.37 3.58 15.77
N ASN A 81 10.66 3.49 16.90
CA ASN A 81 10.88 2.43 17.89
C ASN A 81 10.58 1.03 17.35
N LEU A 82 9.59 0.90 16.46
CA LEU A 82 9.25 -0.37 15.82
C LEU A 82 10.32 -0.79 14.81
N PHE A 83 10.87 0.15 14.05
CA PHE A 83 11.93 -0.11 13.09
C PHE A 83 13.22 -0.55 13.80
N GLU A 84 13.70 0.26 14.76
CA GLU A 84 14.94 0.03 15.50
C GLU A 84 14.94 -1.31 16.25
N LYS A 85 13.77 -1.75 16.75
CA LYS A 85 13.65 -3.01 17.50
C LYS A 85 13.46 -4.25 16.62
N ASN A 86 12.78 -4.12 15.49
CA ASN A 86 12.30 -5.29 14.74
C ASN A 86 12.98 -5.46 13.37
N ALA A 87 13.39 -4.38 12.71
CA ALA A 87 13.93 -4.42 11.34
C ALA A 87 15.42 -4.06 11.27
N ALA A 88 15.86 -3.02 11.98
CA ALA A 88 17.26 -2.57 11.93
C ALA A 88 18.28 -3.68 12.26
N PRO A 89 18.09 -4.52 13.30
CA PRO A 89 19.04 -5.60 13.61
C PRO A 89 19.14 -6.64 12.49
N ILE A 90 18.01 -6.94 11.82
CA ILE A 90 17.94 -7.90 10.71
C ILE A 90 18.76 -7.37 9.53
N LEU A 91 18.58 -6.10 9.17
CA LEU A 91 19.31 -5.48 8.07
C LEU A 91 20.82 -5.44 8.35
N HIS A 92 21.23 -4.98 9.54
CA HIS A 92 22.65 -4.88 9.89
C HIS A 92 23.37 -6.24 9.96
N LEU A 93 22.66 -7.31 10.35
CA LEU A 93 23.23 -8.66 10.39
C LEU A 93 23.39 -9.30 9.01
N ALA A 94 22.71 -8.79 7.99
CA ALA A 94 22.64 -9.42 6.67
C ALA A 94 23.84 -9.09 5.75
N GLY A 95 24.79 -8.27 6.19
CA GLY A 95 25.94 -7.89 5.36
C GLY A 95 25.58 -6.93 4.22
N VAL A 96 24.64 -6.00 4.46
CA VAL A 96 24.23 -4.97 3.50
C VAL A 96 24.68 -3.61 4.01
N GLU A 97 25.21 -2.75 3.13
CA GLU A 97 25.57 -1.37 3.48
C GLU A 97 24.29 -0.54 3.55
N ILE A 98 23.90 -0.13 4.77
CA ILE A 98 22.61 0.53 5.01
C ILE A 98 22.81 2.02 5.26
N THR A 99 22.18 2.84 4.42
CA THR A 99 22.04 4.28 4.64
C THR A 99 20.63 4.58 5.13
N LEU A 100 20.48 4.93 6.41
CA LEU A 100 19.18 5.28 7.00
C LEU A 100 18.93 6.78 6.91
N VAL A 101 17.84 7.17 6.25
CA VAL A 101 17.38 8.56 6.13
C VAL A 101 16.02 8.69 6.81
N LYS A 102 15.94 9.56 7.81
CA LYS A 102 14.69 9.86 8.52
C LYS A 102 14.04 11.09 7.90
N THR A 103 12.73 11.04 7.70
CA THR A 103 11.96 12.20 7.23
C THR A 103 11.44 12.99 8.42
N ASP A 104 11.51 14.31 8.33
CA ASP A 104 11.07 15.27 9.34
C ASP A 104 9.64 15.78 9.05
N TYR A 105 9.27 15.92 7.78
CA TYR A 105 7.96 16.45 7.36
C TYR A 105 7.44 15.82 6.05
N GLU A 106 6.15 16.04 5.77
CA GLU A 106 5.44 15.55 4.58
C GLU A 106 6.03 16.12 3.27
N GLY A 107 6.22 15.27 2.27
CA GLY A 107 6.82 15.61 0.99
C GLY A 107 8.36 15.72 1.02
N GLN A 108 9.00 15.52 2.18
CA GLN A 108 10.47 15.44 2.23
C GLN A 108 10.98 14.16 1.56
N ALA A 109 10.28 13.03 1.70
CA ALA A 109 10.69 11.77 1.07
C ALA A 109 10.74 11.94 -0.45
N LYS A 110 9.72 12.62 -1.01
CA LYS A 110 9.64 12.96 -2.43
C LYS A 110 10.84 13.78 -2.91
N LYS A 111 11.22 14.84 -2.19
CA LYS A 111 12.40 15.67 -2.53
C LYS A 111 13.71 14.89 -2.40
N LEU A 112 13.84 14.05 -1.37
CA LEU A 112 15.01 13.19 -1.19
C LEU A 112 15.15 12.20 -2.34
N MET A 113 14.05 11.66 -2.85
CA MET A 113 14.07 10.75 -4.00
C MET A 113 14.56 11.44 -5.27
N GLU A 114 14.31 12.73 -5.48
CA GLU A 114 14.85 13.47 -6.63
C GLU A 114 16.38 13.61 -6.57
N LEU A 115 16.96 13.63 -5.37
CA LEU A 115 18.40 13.77 -5.12
C LEU A 115 19.10 12.42 -4.87
N LEU A 116 18.36 11.33 -4.78
CA LEU A 116 18.91 10.01 -4.48
C LEU A 116 19.96 9.60 -5.52
N GLU A 117 21.13 9.22 -5.05
CA GLU A 117 22.21 8.69 -5.87
C GLU A 117 21.97 7.21 -6.23
N HIS A 118 22.98 6.55 -6.80
CA HIS A 118 22.87 5.15 -7.19
C HIS A 118 22.82 4.23 -5.95
N THR A 119 21.73 3.48 -5.82
CA THR A 119 21.51 2.49 -4.77
C THR A 119 21.02 1.18 -5.38
N ASP A 120 21.44 0.05 -4.83
CA ASP A 120 20.99 -1.26 -5.33
C ASP A 120 19.59 -1.62 -4.84
N ILE A 121 19.24 -1.16 -3.64
CA ILE A 121 17.96 -1.45 -2.98
C ILE A 121 17.42 -0.17 -2.34
N LEU A 122 16.15 0.12 -2.57
CA LEU A 122 15.42 1.16 -1.87
C LEU A 122 14.46 0.53 -0.87
N ILE A 123 14.50 0.89 0.40
CA ILE A 123 13.63 0.36 1.44
C ILE A 123 12.79 1.51 2.00
N VAL A 124 11.46 1.37 1.97
CA VAL A 124 10.52 2.33 2.56
C VAL A 124 9.96 1.73 3.84
N ALA A 125 10.21 2.40 4.95
CA ALA A 125 9.75 2.02 6.28
C ALA A 125 8.72 3.06 6.77
N GLY A 126 7.44 2.75 6.58
CA GLY A 126 6.37 3.73 6.79
C GLY A 126 4.97 3.16 6.58
N GLY A 127 4.03 4.05 6.27
CA GLY A 127 2.69 3.70 5.79
C GLY A 127 2.56 3.94 4.28
N ASP A 128 1.33 3.84 3.77
CA ASP A 128 1.03 4.01 2.35
C ASP A 128 1.40 5.41 1.83
N GLY A 129 1.12 6.49 2.57
CA GLY A 129 1.51 7.85 2.15
C GLY A 129 3.03 8.04 1.98
N THR A 130 3.83 7.51 2.91
CA THR A 130 5.30 7.52 2.75
C THR A 130 5.77 6.73 1.53
N MET A 131 5.08 5.63 1.20
CA MET A 131 5.33 4.86 -0.02
C MET A 131 4.95 5.64 -1.27
N GLN A 132 3.81 6.32 -1.27
CA GLN A 132 3.34 7.18 -2.35
C GLN A 132 4.28 8.35 -2.62
N GLU A 133 4.76 9.05 -1.57
CA GLU A 133 5.72 10.14 -1.71
C GLU A 133 7.02 9.66 -2.37
N VAL A 134 7.54 8.51 -1.93
CA VAL A 134 8.76 7.91 -2.47
C VAL A 134 8.59 7.56 -3.94
N ILE A 135 7.49 6.90 -4.31
CA ILE A 135 7.23 6.55 -5.71
C ILE A 135 7.04 7.78 -6.56
N THR A 136 6.29 8.75 -6.06
CA THR A 136 6.04 10.00 -6.77
C THR A 136 7.35 10.74 -7.01
N GLY A 137 8.25 10.81 -6.02
CA GLY A 137 9.58 11.37 -6.21
C GLY A 137 10.42 10.58 -7.21
N LEU A 138 10.40 9.25 -7.15
CA LEU A 138 11.16 8.37 -8.04
C LEU A 138 10.74 8.50 -9.52
N LEU A 139 9.42 8.52 -9.77
CA LEU A 139 8.86 8.53 -11.13
C LEU A 139 8.77 9.93 -11.75
N ARG A 140 8.87 11.00 -10.95
CA ARG A 140 8.99 12.37 -11.47
C ARG A 140 10.38 12.70 -12.01
N ARG A 141 11.39 11.89 -11.70
CA ARG A 141 12.76 12.13 -12.15
C ARG A 141 12.92 12.01 -13.66
N PRO A 142 13.84 12.79 -14.27
CA PRO A 142 14.14 12.65 -15.70
C PRO A 142 14.79 11.30 -16.03
N ASP A 143 15.49 10.68 -15.09
CA ASP A 143 16.14 9.37 -15.22
C ASP A 143 15.28 8.20 -14.68
N GLN A 144 13.96 8.39 -14.57
CA GLN A 144 13.01 7.41 -14.03
C GLN A 144 13.16 5.99 -14.61
N GLU A 145 13.50 5.83 -15.90
CA GLU A 145 13.64 4.50 -16.51
C GLU A 145 14.75 3.65 -15.85
N LYS A 146 15.83 4.30 -15.40
CA LYS A 146 16.91 3.61 -14.68
C LYS A 146 16.49 3.29 -13.25
N MET A 147 15.84 4.25 -12.59
CA MET A 147 15.45 4.15 -11.20
C MET A 147 14.29 3.17 -10.98
N SER A 148 13.38 3.04 -11.95
CA SER A 148 12.30 2.04 -11.96
C SER A 148 12.79 0.59 -11.91
N GLY A 149 14.04 0.34 -12.33
CA GLY A 149 14.66 -0.98 -12.26
C GLY A 149 15.15 -1.37 -10.87
N ILE A 150 15.31 -0.40 -9.96
CA ILE A 150 15.77 -0.63 -8.58
C ILE A 150 14.63 -1.29 -7.80
N PRO A 151 14.86 -2.45 -7.16
CA PRO A 151 13.85 -3.13 -6.38
C PRO A 151 13.57 -2.38 -5.06
N ILE A 152 12.28 -2.25 -4.75
CA ILE A 152 11.79 -1.51 -3.60
C ILE A 152 11.28 -2.48 -2.52
N GLY A 153 11.79 -2.33 -1.30
CA GLY A 153 11.32 -3.05 -0.11
C GLY A 153 10.33 -2.21 0.66
N PHE A 154 9.20 -2.80 1.04
CA PHE A 154 8.21 -2.14 1.89
C PHE A 154 8.18 -2.79 3.28
N ILE A 155 8.47 -1.99 4.31
CA ILE A 155 8.37 -2.39 5.72
C ILE A 155 7.12 -1.70 6.31
N PRO A 156 6.05 -2.47 6.59
CA PRO A 156 4.75 -1.93 7.00
C PRO A 156 4.78 -1.43 8.46
N LEU A 157 5.17 -0.18 8.66
CA LEU A 157 5.19 0.46 9.98
C LEU A 157 3.91 1.23 10.29
N GLY A 158 3.09 1.53 9.28
CA GLY A 158 1.81 2.23 9.40
C GLY A 158 0.78 1.54 10.31
N SER A 159 -0.31 2.25 10.60
CA SER A 159 -1.44 1.71 11.35
C SER A 159 -2.23 0.72 10.47
N THR A 160 -2.57 1.19 9.28
CA THR A 160 -3.16 0.47 8.15
C THR A 160 -2.17 0.58 6.98
N ASN A 161 -1.95 -0.52 6.25
CA ASN A 161 -1.07 -0.55 5.08
C ASN A 161 -1.79 -1.32 3.97
N SER A 162 -2.36 -0.62 3.01
CA SER A 162 -3.16 -1.19 1.93
C SER A 162 -2.34 -2.03 0.95
N LEU A 163 -1.06 -1.75 0.82
CA LEU A 163 -0.13 -2.46 -0.07
C LEU A 163 0.42 -3.75 0.57
N SER A 164 0.51 -3.79 1.90
CA SER A 164 1.09 -4.94 2.63
C SER A 164 0.43 -6.29 2.28
N PRO A 165 -0.91 -6.41 2.14
CA PRO A 165 -1.58 -7.65 1.69
C PRO A 165 -1.12 -8.16 0.32
N SER A 166 -0.74 -7.24 -0.58
CA SER A 166 -0.29 -7.56 -1.94
C SER A 166 1.12 -8.16 -1.94
N LEU A 167 2.00 -7.75 -1.00
CA LEU A 167 3.39 -8.20 -0.95
C LEU A 167 3.69 -9.26 0.11
N HIS A 168 2.94 -9.23 1.21
CA HIS A 168 3.22 -10.02 2.41
C HIS A 168 1.97 -10.77 2.86
N LEU A 169 2.17 -11.86 3.61
CA LEU A 169 1.07 -12.53 4.28
C LEU A 169 0.77 -11.78 5.59
N LEU A 170 -0.47 -11.37 5.77
CA LEU A 170 -0.90 -10.62 6.95
C LEU A 170 -0.98 -11.57 8.15
N ASN A 171 -0.43 -11.13 9.29
CA ASN A 171 -0.56 -11.83 10.55
C ASN A 171 -1.19 -10.91 11.60
N ASP A 172 -1.75 -11.52 12.64
CA ASP A 172 -2.29 -10.75 13.78
C ASP A 172 -1.18 -10.01 14.56
N ASN A 173 0.06 -10.51 14.50
CA ASN A 173 1.20 -9.93 15.19
C ASN A 173 1.99 -8.97 14.30
N LYS A 174 1.92 -7.67 14.61
CA LYS A 174 2.67 -6.61 13.93
C LYS A 174 4.19 -6.84 13.90
N VAL A 175 4.77 -7.46 14.93
CA VAL A 175 6.21 -7.77 14.94
C VAL A 175 6.55 -8.79 13.86
N LYS A 176 5.72 -9.82 13.70
CA LYS A 176 5.88 -10.85 12.67
C LYS A 176 5.77 -10.25 11.27
N ASP A 177 4.83 -9.33 11.04
CA ASP A 177 4.71 -8.64 9.75
C ASP A 177 5.98 -7.85 9.40
N ILE A 178 6.51 -7.08 10.36
CA ILE A 178 7.74 -6.29 10.14
C ILE A 178 8.95 -7.20 9.90
N THR A 179 9.15 -8.24 10.73
CA THR A 179 10.31 -9.12 10.60
C THR A 179 10.24 -9.95 9.32
N SER A 180 9.08 -10.49 8.97
CA SER A 180 8.87 -11.24 7.73
C SER A 180 9.07 -10.39 6.48
N ALA A 181 8.54 -9.16 6.45
CA ALA A 181 8.76 -8.21 5.37
C ALA A 181 10.25 -7.83 5.22
N THR A 182 10.96 -7.67 6.34
CA THR A 182 12.40 -7.39 6.31
C THR A 182 13.18 -8.60 5.78
N LEU A 183 12.82 -9.82 6.20
CA LEU A 183 13.44 -11.06 5.70
C LEU A 183 13.14 -11.31 4.22
N SER A 184 11.96 -10.94 3.70
CA SER A 184 11.67 -11.06 2.27
C SER A 184 12.54 -10.15 1.40
N ILE A 185 12.90 -8.97 1.90
CA ILE A 185 13.86 -8.08 1.24
C ILE A 185 15.23 -8.77 1.16
N LEU A 186 15.70 -9.37 2.25
CA LEU A 186 16.98 -10.10 2.27
C LEU A 186 17.01 -11.30 1.33
N ARG A 187 15.88 -12.03 1.21
CA ARG A 187 15.75 -13.16 0.28
C ARG A 187 15.88 -12.72 -1.19
N GLY A 188 15.67 -11.45 -1.50
CA GLY A 188 15.93 -10.91 -2.83
C GLY A 188 14.88 -11.25 -3.90
N VAL A 189 13.72 -11.79 -3.50
CA VAL A 189 12.68 -12.20 -4.44
C VAL A 189 11.79 -11.01 -4.79
N THR A 190 11.70 -10.66 -6.08
CA THR A 190 10.96 -9.48 -6.55
C THR A 190 9.78 -9.81 -7.45
N VAL A 191 8.76 -8.96 -7.43
CA VAL A 191 7.60 -8.97 -8.33
C VAL A 191 7.44 -7.59 -8.98
N PRO A 192 7.13 -7.50 -10.28
CA PRO A 192 6.75 -6.23 -10.88
C PRO A 192 5.34 -5.82 -10.45
N LEU A 193 5.16 -4.55 -10.08
CA LEU A 193 3.86 -3.96 -9.75
C LEU A 193 3.49 -2.84 -10.73
N ASP A 194 2.19 -2.67 -10.89
CA ASP A 194 1.60 -1.62 -11.71
C ASP A 194 1.41 -0.34 -10.89
N VAL A 195 1.52 0.80 -11.56
CA VAL A 195 1.39 2.12 -10.94
C VAL A 195 0.33 2.92 -11.69
N LEU A 196 -0.52 3.65 -10.98
CA LEU A 196 -1.43 4.63 -11.56
C LEU A 196 -0.72 5.98 -11.62
N GLN A 197 -0.69 6.59 -12.81
CA GLN A 197 -0.31 7.98 -12.99
C GLN A 197 -1.58 8.83 -13.00
N ILE A 198 -1.70 9.72 -12.04
CA ILE A 198 -2.82 10.64 -11.89
C ILE A 198 -2.30 12.04 -12.20
N LYS A 199 -2.79 12.63 -13.28
CA LYS A 199 -2.36 13.94 -13.74
C LYS A 199 -3.52 14.92 -13.74
N GLY A 200 -3.42 15.97 -12.92
CA GLY A 200 -4.30 17.13 -13.00
C GLY A 200 -3.89 18.08 -14.13
N GLU A 201 -4.75 19.02 -14.48
CA GLU A 201 -4.49 19.97 -15.58
C GLU A 201 -3.29 20.89 -15.31
N LYS A 202 -3.15 21.36 -14.06
CA LYS A 202 -2.15 22.37 -13.65
C LYS A 202 -0.99 21.79 -12.83
N ASP A 203 -1.19 20.63 -12.23
CA ASP A 203 -0.24 20.04 -11.29
C ASP A 203 0.66 18.99 -11.90
N GLN A 204 1.80 18.79 -11.26
CA GLN A 204 2.70 17.69 -11.59
C GLN A 204 2.03 16.33 -11.29
N PRO A 205 2.30 15.29 -12.11
CA PRO A 205 1.63 14.00 -11.98
C PRO A 205 1.94 13.33 -10.64
N VAL A 206 0.91 12.86 -9.95
CA VAL A 206 1.01 12.04 -8.74
C VAL A 206 0.95 10.57 -9.14
N PHE A 207 1.68 9.72 -8.43
CA PHE A 207 1.71 8.29 -8.71
C PHE A 207 1.17 7.51 -7.51
N ALA A 208 0.34 6.51 -7.77
CA ALA A 208 -0.31 5.68 -6.76
C ALA A 208 -0.16 4.19 -7.10
N LEU A 209 -0.13 3.34 -6.08
CA LEU A 209 -0.08 1.88 -6.24
C LEU A 209 -1.43 1.21 -6.03
N MET A 210 -2.26 1.72 -5.12
CA MET A 210 -3.53 1.08 -4.81
C MET A 210 -4.65 1.73 -5.63
N GLY A 211 -4.87 3.02 -5.45
CA GLY A 211 -5.98 3.68 -6.12
C GLY A 211 -6.29 5.10 -5.68
N LEU A 212 -7.28 5.67 -6.38
CA LEU A 212 -7.92 6.93 -6.09
C LEU A 212 -9.36 6.68 -5.66
N GLN A 213 -9.77 7.26 -4.53
CA GLN A 213 -11.11 7.16 -3.97
C GLN A 213 -11.73 8.56 -3.83
N TRP A 214 -13.01 8.66 -4.20
CA TRP A 214 -13.79 9.89 -4.12
C TRP A 214 -15.24 9.58 -3.76
N GLY A 215 -15.75 10.11 -2.65
CA GLY A 215 -17.14 9.87 -2.28
C GLY A 215 -17.44 10.03 -0.79
N ALA A 216 -18.64 9.60 -0.42
CA ALA A 216 -19.19 9.75 0.92
C ALA A 216 -18.49 8.87 1.97
N PHE A 217 -18.10 7.63 1.65
CA PHE A 217 -17.35 6.76 2.55
C PHE A 217 -15.96 7.34 2.83
N ARG A 218 -15.26 7.85 1.81
CA ARG A 218 -14.00 8.58 1.99
C ARG A 218 -14.15 9.77 2.93
N ASP A 219 -15.18 10.59 2.73
CA ASP A 219 -15.42 11.77 3.56
C ASP A 219 -15.83 11.43 4.99
N ALA A 220 -16.55 10.33 5.19
CA ALA A 220 -16.80 9.79 6.52
C ALA A 220 -15.51 9.26 7.16
N ALA A 221 -14.68 8.53 6.41
CA ALA A 221 -13.42 7.95 6.88
C ALA A 221 -12.44 9.00 7.41
N SER A 222 -12.28 10.13 6.70
CA SER A 222 -11.44 11.26 7.14
C SER A 222 -11.89 11.86 8.49
N LYS A 223 -13.18 11.77 8.83
CA LYS A 223 -13.76 12.32 10.06
C LYS A 223 -13.71 11.33 11.23
N ILE A 224 -13.50 10.03 11.01
CA ILE A 224 -13.46 9.00 12.06
C ILE A 224 -12.44 9.35 13.16
N SER A 225 -11.27 9.87 12.78
CA SER A 225 -10.21 10.25 13.71
C SER A 225 -10.61 11.42 14.63
N LYS A 226 -11.46 12.34 14.14
CA LYS A 226 -11.96 13.50 14.90
C LYS A 226 -12.86 13.07 16.06
N TYR A 227 -13.58 11.95 15.90
CA TYR A 227 -14.48 11.39 16.91
C TYR A 227 -13.80 10.42 17.89
N TRP A 228 -12.51 10.63 18.20
CA TRP A 228 -11.72 9.75 19.07
C TRP A 228 -12.36 9.53 20.45
N TYR A 229 -13.13 10.50 20.96
CA TYR A 229 -13.81 10.46 22.26
C TYR A 229 -14.98 9.44 22.33
N LEU A 230 -15.50 8.97 21.19
CA LEU A 230 -16.57 7.97 21.13
C LEU A 230 -16.06 6.53 21.16
N GLY A 231 -14.74 6.33 21.26
CA GLY A 231 -14.13 5.01 21.39
C GLY A 231 -14.54 4.04 20.27
N PRO A 232 -15.17 2.90 20.58
CA PRO A 232 -15.58 1.91 19.56
C PRO A 232 -16.71 2.39 18.66
N LEU A 233 -17.51 3.38 19.09
CA LEU A 233 -18.64 3.90 18.32
C LEU A 233 -18.24 4.98 17.31
N LYS A 234 -16.97 5.43 17.30
CA LYS A 234 -16.51 6.53 16.45
C LYS A 234 -16.73 6.29 14.96
N THR A 235 -16.63 5.03 14.50
CA THR A 235 -16.83 4.64 13.10
C THR A 235 -18.31 4.77 12.74
N TYR A 236 -19.20 4.17 13.52
CA TYR A 236 -20.65 4.32 13.37
C TYR A 236 -21.10 5.79 13.42
N ALA A 237 -20.60 6.54 14.40
CA ALA A 237 -20.93 7.93 14.57
C ALA A 237 -20.47 8.80 13.39
N ALA A 238 -19.31 8.53 12.80
CA ALA A 238 -18.83 9.28 11.63
C ALA A 238 -19.77 9.13 10.42
N HIS A 239 -20.18 7.90 10.11
CA HIS A 239 -21.14 7.65 9.04
C HIS A 239 -22.51 8.25 9.38
N TRP A 240 -23.00 8.06 10.59
CA TRP A 240 -24.29 8.61 11.01
C TRP A 240 -24.32 10.15 10.98
N PHE A 241 -23.32 10.82 11.54
CA PHE A 241 -23.23 12.29 11.50
C PHE A 241 -23.09 12.84 10.07
N SER A 242 -22.49 12.10 9.15
CA SER A 242 -22.47 12.50 7.73
C SER A 242 -23.87 12.51 7.11
N THR A 243 -24.71 11.51 7.45
CA THR A 243 -26.09 11.42 6.95
C THR A 243 -27.05 12.45 7.58
N LEU A 244 -26.77 12.92 8.79
CA LEU A 244 -27.58 13.98 9.42
C LEU A 244 -27.37 15.35 8.78
N ARG A 245 -26.22 15.56 8.14
CA ARG A 245 -25.90 16.84 7.52
C ARG A 245 -26.60 16.97 6.18
N GLU A 246 -26.33 16.03 5.28
CA GLU A 246 -26.86 16.00 3.92
C GLU A 246 -27.09 14.54 3.51
N TRP A 247 -28.28 14.26 2.93
CA TRP A 247 -28.62 12.97 2.35
C TRP A 247 -29.62 13.18 1.21
N PRO A 248 -29.45 12.52 0.05
CA PRO A 248 -28.40 11.56 -0.30
C PRO A 248 -27.08 12.21 -0.73
N LEU A 249 -25.94 11.57 -0.42
CA LEU A 249 -24.59 12.07 -0.74
C LEU A 249 -24.12 11.60 -2.12
N VAL A 250 -24.98 11.70 -3.13
CA VAL A 250 -24.66 11.29 -4.50
C VAL A 250 -23.95 12.41 -5.23
N ARG A 251 -22.94 12.07 -6.02
CA ARG A 251 -22.21 13.00 -6.88
C ARG A 251 -22.27 12.53 -8.33
N ASP A 252 -22.55 13.47 -9.21
CA ASP A 252 -22.51 13.23 -10.65
C ASP A 252 -21.07 13.39 -11.16
N ILE A 253 -20.65 12.50 -12.05
CA ILE A 253 -19.33 12.53 -12.69
C ILE A 253 -19.41 12.06 -14.14
N SER A 254 -18.69 12.74 -15.04
CA SER A 254 -18.44 12.24 -16.39
C SER A 254 -17.10 11.53 -16.42
N ILE A 255 -17.12 10.25 -16.80
CA ILE A 255 -15.94 9.42 -16.95
C ILE A 255 -15.76 9.12 -18.42
N SER A 256 -14.62 9.50 -18.97
CA SER A 256 -14.20 8.99 -20.28
C SER A 256 -13.14 7.93 -20.08
N HIS A 257 -13.30 6.74 -20.66
CA HIS A 257 -12.36 5.63 -20.46
C HIS A 257 -11.90 5.01 -21.79
N LEU A 258 -10.70 4.43 -21.75
CA LEU A 258 -10.11 3.66 -22.85
C LEU A 258 -10.28 2.17 -22.62
N ALA A 259 -10.40 1.41 -23.71
CA ALA A 259 -10.49 -0.04 -23.63
C ALA A 259 -9.25 -0.66 -22.94
N PRO A 260 -9.41 -1.81 -22.25
CA PRO A 260 -8.30 -2.51 -21.62
C PRO A 260 -7.30 -3.00 -22.67
N THR A 261 -6.02 -3.05 -22.29
CA THR A 261 -4.95 -3.53 -23.19
C THR A 261 -4.60 -4.97 -22.85
N LEU A 262 -4.43 -5.81 -23.86
CA LEU A 262 -3.96 -7.19 -23.64
C LEU A 262 -2.54 -7.18 -23.07
N ARG A 263 -2.33 -7.98 -22.03
CA ARG A 263 -1.02 -8.11 -21.39
C ARG A 263 -0.04 -8.78 -22.35
N PRO A 264 1.09 -8.14 -22.70
CA PRO A 264 2.15 -8.82 -23.45
C PRO A 264 2.82 -9.87 -22.55
N PRO A 265 3.30 -10.99 -23.14
CA PRO A 265 3.93 -12.07 -22.39
C PRO A 265 5.12 -11.55 -21.58
N ASP A 266 5.27 -12.07 -20.35
CA ASP A 266 6.35 -11.69 -19.44
C ASP A 266 7.70 -12.15 -20.01
N GLN A 267 8.38 -11.26 -20.73
CA GLN A 267 9.77 -11.46 -21.12
C GLN A 267 10.68 -11.04 -19.97
N PRO A 268 11.78 -11.78 -19.68
CA PRO A 268 12.77 -11.32 -18.74
C PRO A 268 13.28 -9.95 -19.19
N PHE A 269 13.46 -9.03 -18.23
CA PHE A 269 13.94 -7.69 -18.52
C PHE A 269 15.41 -7.76 -18.97
N GLU A 270 15.62 -7.87 -20.26
CA GLU A 270 16.92 -7.63 -20.86
C GLU A 270 17.04 -6.13 -21.12
N LYS A 271 18.00 -5.49 -20.45
CA LYS A 271 18.35 -4.11 -20.78
C LYS A 271 18.86 -4.14 -22.22
N PRO A 272 18.17 -3.48 -23.19
CA PRO A 272 18.62 -3.55 -24.56
C PRO A 272 20.06 -3.00 -24.62
N PRO A 273 21.00 -3.73 -25.24
CA PRO A 273 22.38 -3.26 -25.35
C PRO A 273 22.36 -1.90 -26.03
N ARG A 274 23.24 -0.99 -25.55
CA ARG A 274 23.32 0.36 -26.11
C ARG A 274 23.57 0.23 -27.61
N PRO A 275 22.65 0.68 -28.48
CA PRO A 275 22.83 0.50 -29.91
C PRO A 275 24.07 1.26 -30.38
N SER A 276 24.75 0.71 -31.39
CA SER A 276 25.96 1.29 -31.97
C SER A 276 25.75 2.74 -32.42
N LEU A 277 26.84 3.50 -32.49
CA LEU A 277 26.81 4.92 -32.82
C LEU A 277 26.17 5.15 -34.21
N LEU A 278 26.48 4.28 -35.18
CA LEU A 278 25.87 4.27 -36.52
C LEU A 278 24.36 4.07 -36.47
N TYR A 279 23.86 3.11 -35.69
CA TYR A 279 22.42 2.87 -35.54
C TYR A 279 21.71 4.10 -34.95
N ARG A 280 22.34 4.81 -34.00
CA ARG A 280 21.77 6.03 -33.42
C ARG A 280 21.71 7.17 -34.42
N ILE A 281 22.75 7.35 -35.24
CA ILE A 281 22.78 8.35 -36.31
C ILE A 281 21.73 8.00 -37.36
N ALA A 282 21.67 6.74 -37.81
CA ALA A 282 20.68 6.27 -38.77
C ALA A 282 19.25 6.44 -38.23
N ARG A 283 18.99 6.15 -36.95
CA ARG A 283 17.69 6.36 -36.31
C ARG A 283 17.33 7.85 -36.23
N ARG A 284 18.29 8.73 -35.93
CA ARG A 284 18.07 10.18 -35.97
C ARG A 284 17.73 10.68 -37.36
N LEU A 285 18.48 10.24 -38.39
CA LEU A 285 18.21 10.57 -39.78
C LEU A 285 16.85 10.04 -40.23
N LYS A 286 16.51 8.80 -39.84
CA LYS A 286 15.20 8.20 -40.11
C LYS A 286 14.07 8.98 -39.45
N ASN A 287 14.23 9.40 -38.19
CA ASN A 287 13.23 10.21 -37.49
C ASN A 287 13.15 11.65 -38.03
N TYR A 288 14.22 12.20 -38.62
CA TYR A 288 14.21 13.50 -39.28
C TYR A 288 13.44 13.44 -40.61
N TRP A 289 13.66 12.38 -41.40
CA TRP A 289 12.99 12.20 -42.70
C TRP A 289 11.55 11.70 -42.55
N ASN A 290 11.32 10.79 -41.61
CA ASN A 290 10.02 10.26 -41.24
C ASN A 290 9.81 10.48 -39.74
N PRO A 291 9.33 11.67 -39.33
CA PRO A 291 8.91 11.86 -37.95
C PRO A 291 7.87 10.78 -37.60
N PRO A 292 7.96 10.16 -36.41
CA PRO A 292 6.95 9.20 -35.99
C PRO A 292 5.59 9.91 -36.02
N ILE A 293 4.69 9.39 -36.86
CA ILE A 293 3.30 9.83 -36.89
C ILE A 293 2.75 9.58 -35.47
N GLU A 294 2.14 10.59 -34.86
CA GLU A 294 1.42 10.41 -33.60
C GLU A 294 0.49 9.20 -33.74
N GLY A 295 0.48 8.33 -32.73
CA GLY A 295 -0.24 7.06 -32.79
C GLY A 295 -1.70 7.24 -33.21
N LYS A 296 -2.34 6.16 -33.66
CA LYS A 296 -3.78 6.18 -34.00
C LYS A 296 -4.57 6.92 -32.90
N PRO A 297 -5.53 7.80 -33.26
CA PRO A 297 -6.28 8.56 -32.28
C PRO A 297 -6.94 7.60 -31.27
N GLU A 298 -6.66 7.83 -29.98
CA GLU A 298 -7.24 7.05 -28.89
C GLU A 298 -8.76 7.26 -28.90
N GLN A 299 -9.54 6.17 -28.97
CA GLN A 299 -10.99 6.24 -28.98
C GLN A 299 -11.53 6.19 -27.54
N TRP A 300 -11.87 7.36 -27.00
CA TRP A 300 -12.45 7.51 -25.68
C TRP A 300 -13.97 7.25 -25.71
N LYS A 301 -14.46 6.42 -24.79
CA LYS A 301 -15.90 6.24 -24.54
C LYS A 301 -16.29 7.05 -23.32
N GLU A 302 -17.31 7.89 -23.46
CA GLU A 302 -17.81 8.75 -22.38
C GLU A 302 -19.05 8.11 -21.74
N GLU A 303 -19.06 8.07 -20.41
CA GLU A 303 -20.14 7.56 -19.60
C GLU A 303 -20.39 8.53 -18.43
N LYS A 304 -21.67 8.89 -18.22
CA LYS A 304 -22.08 9.75 -17.11
C LYS A 304 -22.63 8.87 -16.01
N LEU A 305 -22.04 8.95 -14.82
CA LEU A 305 -22.41 8.16 -13.66
C LEU A 305 -22.81 9.07 -12.51
N SER A 306 -23.84 8.67 -11.79
CA SER A 306 -24.25 9.28 -10.52
C SER A 306 -23.94 8.27 -9.43
N THR A 307 -22.98 8.58 -8.54
CA THR A 307 -22.44 7.58 -7.61
C THR A 307 -22.27 8.16 -6.21
N LEU A 308 -22.44 7.30 -5.21
CA LEU A 308 -22.16 7.64 -3.81
C LEU A 308 -20.64 7.58 -3.53
N GLU A 309 -19.97 6.61 -4.16
CA GLU A 309 -18.53 6.40 -4.08
C GLU A 309 -17.98 6.00 -5.44
N LEU A 310 -16.88 6.64 -5.84
CA LEU A 310 -16.07 6.28 -6.98
C LEU A 310 -14.69 5.82 -6.50
N LEU A 311 -14.23 4.71 -7.05
CA LEU A 311 -12.95 4.13 -6.71
C LEU A 311 -12.26 3.62 -7.97
N VAL A 312 -11.06 4.15 -8.25
CA VAL A 312 -10.22 3.75 -9.36
C VAL A 312 -9.01 3.02 -8.81
N GLN A 313 -8.86 1.73 -9.13
CA GLN A 313 -7.87 0.85 -8.50
C GLN A 313 -7.02 0.06 -9.48
N THR A 314 -5.85 -0.35 -9.00
CA THR A 314 -5.03 -1.37 -9.65
C THR A 314 -5.50 -2.77 -9.27
N HIS A 315 -5.14 -3.76 -10.08
CA HIS A 315 -5.32 -5.18 -9.71
C HIS A 315 -4.08 -5.76 -9.03
N ASN A 316 -3.26 -4.96 -8.35
CA ASN A 316 -2.01 -5.46 -7.75
C ASN A 316 -2.22 -6.60 -6.73
N ASN A 317 -3.45 -6.79 -6.24
CA ASN A 317 -3.79 -7.86 -5.29
C ASN A 317 -3.96 -9.24 -5.93
N ASN A 318 -4.38 -9.32 -7.20
CA ASN A 318 -4.80 -10.57 -7.84
C ASN A 318 -4.19 -10.72 -9.25
N PRO A 319 -3.91 -11.94 -9.70
CA PRO A 319 -3.43 -12.17 -11.07
C PRO A 319 -4.52 -11.82 -12.09
N ARG A 320 -4.08 -11.47 -13.31
CA ARG A 320 -4.97 -10.97 -14.36
C ARG A 320 -4.46 -11.29 -15.76
N ILE A 321 -5.41 -11.25 -16.69
CA ILE A 321 -5.21 -11.49 -18.12
C ILE A 321 -4.91 -10.17 -18.87
N ASN A 322 -5.54 -9.07 -18.48
CA ASN A 322 -5.39 -7.76 -19.13
C ASN A 322 -4.60 -6.77 -18.26
N ASP A 323 -3.84 -5.87 -18.90
CA ASP A 323 -3.24 -4.71 -18.23
C ASP A 323 -4.30 -3.59 -18.20
N SER A 324 -5.14 -3.60 -17.17
CA SER A 324 -6.25 -2.66 -16.95
C SER A 324 -6.25 -2.06 -15.53
N LEU A 325 -6.91 -0.93 -15.34
CA LEU A 325 -7.37 -0.42 -14.06
C LEU A 325 -8.86 -0.73 -13.93
N VAL A 326 -9.35 -0.86 -12.70
CA VAL A 326 -10.78 -1.04 -12.42
C VAL A 326 -11.36 0.26 -11.92
N ILE A 327 -12.48 0.63 -12.48
CA ILE A 327 -13.32 1.72 -12.00
C ILE A 327 -14.53 1.08 -11.36
N HIS A 328 -14.68 1.29 -10.06
CA HIS A 328 -15.82 0.89 -9.27
C HIS A 328 -16.65 2.12 -8.93
N ALA A 329 -17.92 2.07 -9.27
CA ALA A 329 -18.88 3.12 -9.02
C ALA A 329 -20.07 2.52 -8.27
N GLU A 330 -20.23 2.92 -7.00
CA GLU A 330 -21.34 2.49 -6.16
C GLU A 330 -22.64 3.18 -6.60
N PRO A 331 -23.77 2.46 -6.64
CA PRO A 331 -25.04 3.03 -7.10
C PRO A 331 -25.53 4.15 -6.17
N ASP A 332 -26.49 4.91 -6.66
CA ASP A 332 -27.21 5.97 -5.97
C ASP A 332 -28.26 5.44 -4.97
N ASN A 333 -28.76 4.22 -5.18
CA ASN A 333 -29.84 3.61 -4.39
C ASN A 333 -29.37 2.96 -3.07
N PHE A 334 -28.65 3.70 -2.24
CA PHE A 334 -28.33 3.28 -0.87
C PHE A 334 -29.39 3.74 0.12
N SER A 335 -29.71 2.89 1.11
CA SER A 335 -30.40 3.36 2.32
C SER A 335 -29.38 3.90 3.33
N VAL A 336 -29.84 4.76 4.25
CA VAL A 336 -29.01 5.27 5.34
C VAL A 336 -28.47 4.12 6.21
N ALA A 337 -29.29 3.11 6.49
CA ALA A 337 -28.89 1.96 7.28
C ALA A 337 -27.82 1.13 6.58
N ASP A 338 -27.95 0.93 5.27
CA ASP A 338 -26.95 0.21 4.47
C ASP A 338 -25.64 0.99 4.39
N PHE A 339 -25.69 2.31 4.18
CA PHE A 339 -24.50 3.16 4.18
C PHE A 339 -23.72 3.06 5.50
N ILE A 340 -24.41 3.15 6.65
CA ILE A 340 -23.76 3.05 7.96
C ILE A 340 -23.18 1.65 8.18
N THR A 341 -23.92 0.61 7.80
CA THR A 341 -23.50 -0.79 8.00
C THR A 341 -22.32 -1.15 7.11
N VAL A 342 -22.41 -0.86 5.80
CA VAL A 342 -21.32 -1.09 4.85
C VAL A 342 -20.10 -0.27 5.22
N GLY A 343 -20.28 1.02 5.54
CA GLY A 343 -19.19 1.90 5.95
C GLY A 343 -18.46 1.41 7.21
N PHE A 344 -19.22 0.91 8.20
CA PHE A 344 -18.65 0.29 9.38
C PHE A 344 -17.85 -0.97 9.03
N VAL A 345 -18.41 -1.88 8.21
CA VAL A 345 -17.74 -3.13 7.88
C VAL A 345 -16.47 -2.88 7.05
N VAL A 346 -16.51 -1.96 6.08
CA VAL A 346 -15.33 -1.56 5.28
C VAL A 346 -14.25 -0.98 6.19
N SER A 347 -14.61 -0.03 7.06
CA SER A 347 -13.68 0.58 8.03
C SER A 347 -13.12 -0.46 9.01
N PHE A 348 -13.95 -1.41 9.45
CA PHE A 348 -13.56 -2.48 10.36
C PHE A 348 -12.62 -3.48 9.69
N LYS A 349 -12.90 -3.89 8.44
CA LYS A 349 -11.99 -4.76 7.67
C LYS A 349 -10.65 -4.09 7.40
N MET A 350 -10.64 -2.80 7.09
CA MET A 350 -9.42 -2.01 6.94
C MET A 350 -8.63 -1.96 8.26
N TYR A 351 -9.31 -1.76 9.39
CA TYR A 351 -8.71 -1.80 10.72
C TYR A 351 -8.15 -3.19 11.09
N CYS A 352 -8.89 -4.25 10.77
CA CYS A 352 -8.50 -5.64 10.98
C CYS A 352 -7.48 -6.16 9.97
N ARG A 353 -7.00 -5.32 9.02
CA ARG A 353 -5.99 -5.68 8.02
C ARG A 353 -6.37 -6.94 7.25
N GLN A 354 -7.59 -6.98 6.69
CA GLN A 354 -8.00 -8.07 5.80
C GLN A 354 -7.63 -7.80 4.33
N GLN A 355 -7.47 -8.86 3.54
CA GLN A 355 -6.93 -8.83 2.17
C GLN A 355 -7.78 -7.99 1.18
N ASP A 356 -9.10 -7.94 1.35
CA ASP A 356 -10.01 -7.14 0.53
C ASP A 356 -10.87 -6.23 1.43
N PRO A 357 -10.41 -5.00 1.73
CA PRO A 357 -11.11 -4.12 2.66
C PRO A 357 -12.40 -3.54 2.08
N ILE A 358 -12.52 -3.45 0.75
CA ILE A 358 -13.66 -2.81 0.10
C ILE A 358 -14.69 -3.88 -0.26
N ILE A 359 -15.78 -3.92 0.52
CA ILE A 359 -16.98 -4.69 0.19
C ILE A 359 -17.81 -3.79 -0.71
N PHE A 360 -17.77 -4.05 -2.01
CA PHE A 360 -18.69 -3.41 -2.92
C PHE A 360 -20.08 -4.02 -2.79
N SER A 361 -21.11 -3.19 -2.94
CA SER A 361 -22.47 -3.70 -3.07
C SER A 361 -22.59 -4.55 -4.33
N LYS A 362 -23.46 -5.58 -4.33
CA LYS A 362 -23.65 -6.49 -5.48
C LYS A 362 -24.08 -5.78 -6.76
N ASN A 363 -24.60 -4.56 -6.64
CA ASN A 363 -25.11 -3.75 -7.75
C ASN A 363 -24.11 -2.66 -8.20
N SER A 364 -22.85 -2.70 -7.74
CA SER A 364 -21.83 -1.74 -8.17
C SER A 364 -21.54 -1.87 -9.66
N THR A 365 -21.39 -0.74 -10.34
CA THR A 365 -20.88 -0.72 -11.72
C THR A 365 -19.36 -0.93 -11.70
N ILE A 366 -18.89 -1.87 -12.51
CA ILE A 366 -17.48 -2.24 -12.61
C ILE A 366 -17.07 -2.10 -14.07
N LEU A 367 -16.08 -1.22 -14.32
CA LEU A 367 -15.54 -0.98 -15.64
C LEU A 367 -14.04 -1.27 -15.64
N GLU A 368 -13.58 -2.05 -16.61
CA GLU A 368 -12.15 -2.23 -16.86
C GLU A 368 -11.68 -1.29 -17.97
N ALA A 369 -10.63 -0.53 -17.70
CA ALA A 369 -10.07 0.43 -18.63
C ALA A 369 -8.55 0.43 -18.60
N SER A 370 -7.86 0.94 -19.62
CA SER A 370 -6.40 1.17 -19.54
C SER A 370 -6.07 2.56 -18.97
N ALA A 371 -6.93 3.53 -19.26
CA ALA A 371 -6.89 4.89 -18.75
C ALA A 371 -8.32 5.43 -18.61
N CYS A 372 -8.51 6.39 -17.70
CA CYS A 372 -9.74 7.13 -17.56
C CYS A 372 -9.47 8.63 -17.31
N ARG A 373 -10.40 9.49 -17.72
CA ARG A 373 -10.44 10.89 -17.34
C ARG A 373 -11.68 11.11 -16.53
N LEU A 374 -11.49 11.72 -15.37
CA LEU A 374 -12.54 12.08 -14.43
C LEU A 374 -12.81 13.56 -14.61
N GLN A 375 -14.01 13.91 -15.08
CA GLN A 375 -14.47 15.29 -15.17
C GLN A 375 -15.49 15.53 -14.08
N LEU A 376 -15.15 16.45 -13.17
CA LEU A 376 -16.02 16.88 -12.10
C LEU A 376 -16.90 18.05 -12.57
N PRO A 377 -18.19 18.12 -12.16
CA PRO A 377 -19.02 19.27 -12.45
C PRO A 377 -18.53 20.54 -11.75
N GLU A 378 -18.79 21.70 -12.34
CA GLU A 378 -18.39 23.01 -11.79
C GLU A 378 -19.00 23.21 -10.39
N GLY A 379 -18.15 23.38 -9.38
CA GLY A 379 -18.58 23.54 -7.98
C GLY A 379 -18.69 22.24 -7.17
N ALA A 380 -18.41 21.07 -7.76
CA ALA A 380 -18.23 19.82 -7.03
C ALA A 380 -16.89 19.82 -6.28
N GLY A 381 -16.82 20.62 -5.21
CA GLY A 381 -15.70 20.66 -4.30
C GLY A 381 -15.60 19.36 -3.49
N GLY A 382 -14.40 19.08 -3.00
CA GLY A 382 -14.12 17.92 -2.18
C GLY A 382 -12.66 17.55 -2.25
N PHE A 383 -12.36 16.35 -1.77
CA PHE A 383 -11.00 15.85 -1.78
C PHE A 383 -10.99 14.41 -2.28
N TYR A 384 -10.00 14.10 -3.10
CA TYR A 384 -9.61 12.74 -3.40
C TYR A 384 -8.84 12.15 -2.22
N ASN A 385 -8.94 10.83 -2.08
CA ASN A 385 -7.99 10.05 -1.30
C ASN A 385 -7.18 9.20 -2.29
N ILE A 386 -5.87 9.47 -2.37
CA ILE A 386 -4.94 8.69 -3.17
C ILE A 386 -4.04 7.96 -2.18
N ASP A 387 -4.08 6.62 -2.15
CA ASP A 387 -3.25 5.79 -1.25
C ASP A 387 -3.18 6.25 0.23
N ASN A 388 -4.31 6.70 0.80
CA ASN A 388 -4.46 7.23 2.17
C ASN A 388 -3.93 8.66 2.41
N GLU A 389 -3.69 9.43 1.36
CA GLU A 389 -3.40 10.87 1.40
C GLU A 389 -4.51 11.71 0.77
N GLU A 390 -4.76 12.89 1.32
CA GLU A 390 -5.82 13.78 0.87
C GLU A 390 -5.30 14.74 -0.21
N TYR A 391 -5.98 14.77 -1.36
CA TYR A 391 -5.70 15.68 -2.48
C TYR A 391 -6.94 16.47 -2.84
N GLU A 392 -6.80 17.71 -3.30
CA GLU A 392 -7.93 18.51 -3.75
C GLU A 392 -8.57 17.88 -5.00
N ALA A 393 -9.91 17.82 -5.02
CA ALA A 393 -10.63 17.24 -6.14
C ALA A 393 -10.62 18.20 -7.34
N MET A 394 -10.13 17.73 -8.47
CA MET A 394 -10.06 18.47 -9.74
C MET A 394 -10.19 17.49 -10.91
N PRO A 395 -10.49 17.94 -12.13
CA PRO A 395 -10.44 17.08 -13.30
C PRO A 395 -9.05 16.43 -13.46
N VAL A 396 -9.02 15.11 -13.55
CA VAL A 396 -7.77 14.32 -13.61
C VAL A 396 -7.81 13.27 -14.71
N GLU A 397 -6.66 13.06 -15.34
CA GLU A 397 -6.40 11.92 -16.21
C GLU A 397 -5.63 10.85 -15.43
N VAL A 398 -6.20 9.65 -15.31
CA VAL A 398 -5.62 8.48 -14.67
C VAL A 398 -5.18 7.49 -15.74
N ARG A 399 -3.90 7.13 -15.75
CA ARG A 399 -3.32 6.15 -16.68
C ARG A 399 -2.64 5.03 -15.91
N LEU A 400 -2.85 3.79 -16.34
CA LEU A 400 -2.11 2.66 -15.80
C LEU A 400 -0.72 2.58 -16.45
N LEU A 401 0.31 2.44 -15.60
CA LEU A 401 1.68 2.12 -16.00
C LEU A 401 1.98 0.67 -15.59
N PRO A 402 1.84 -0.29 -16.51
CA PRO A 402 1.99 -1.70 -16.18
C PRO A 402 3.46 -2.05 -15.88
N ARG A 403 3.68 -2.87 -14.84
CA ARG A 403 4.97 -3.45 -14.42
C ARG A 403 6.08 -2.41 -14.27
N LYS A 404 5.71 -1.19 -13.87
CA LYS A 404 6.61 -0.03 -13.85
C LYS A 404 7.64 -0.12 -12.72
N LEU A 405 7.29 -0.70 -11.58
CA LEU A 405 8.16 -0.80 -10.41
C LEU A 405 8.36 -2.25 -9.99
N ARG A 406 9.44 -2.53 -9.26
CA ARG A 406 9.72 -3.85 -8.71
C ARG A 406 9.68 -3.80 -7.19
N PHE A 407 8.97 -4.73 -6.58
CA PHE A 407 8.85 -4.84 -5.13
C PHE A 407 9.33 -6.19 -4.63
N PHE A 408 9.89 -6.23 -3.42
CA PHE A 408 10.15 -7.51 -2.77
C PHE A 408 8.85 -8.14 -2.27
N ILE A 409 8.70 -9.43 -2.52
CA ILE A 409 7.51 -10.22 -2.16
C ILE A 409 7.90 -11.36 -1.23
N SER A 410 7.03 -11.68 -0.27
CA SER A 410 7.23 -12.86 0.58
C SER A 410 7.11 -14.15 -0.24
N ALA A 411 7.89 -15.17 0.11
CA ALA A 411 7.88 -16.45 -0.61
C ALA A 411 6.48 -17.11 -0.58
N GLU A 412 5.81 -17.00 0.56
CA GLU A 412 4.44 -17.52 0.77
C GLU A 412 3.43 -16.80 -0.12
N ARG A 413 3.48 -15.46 -0.16
CA ARG A 413 2.57 -14.68 -1.00
C ARG A 413 2.85 -14.92 -2.48
N ARG A 414 4.11 -15.04 -2.89
CA ARG A 414 4.47 -15.41 -4.27
C ARG A 414 3.90 -16.77 -4.66
N ALA A 415 3.95 -17.76 -3.78
CA ALA A 415 3.35 -19.07 -4.04
C ALA A 415 1.83 -18.95 -4.26
N GLN A 416 1.13 -18.15 -3.44
CA GLN A 416 -0.29 -17.85 -3.64
C GLN A 416 -0.58 -17.18 -4.99
N PHE A 417 0.25 -16.22 -5.42
CA PHE A 417 0.09 -15.59 -6.74
C PHE A 417 0.24 -16.60 -7.87
N LEU A 418 1.24 -17.49 -7.79
CA LEU A 418 1.46 -18.51 -8.81
C LEU A 418 0.28 -19.50 -8.88
N SER A 419 -0.24 -19.95 -7.73
CA SER A 419 -1.40 -20.84 -7.71
C SER A 419 -2.67 -20.18 -8.27
N LEU A 420 -2.90 -18.90 -7.97
CA LEU A 420 -4.05 -18.16 -8.50
C LEU A 420 -3.90 -17.94 -10.01
N THR A 421 -2.68 -17.69 -10.50
CA THR A 421 -2.44 -17.49 -11.94
C THR A 421 -2.70 -18.77 -12.73
N GLN A 422 -2.32 -19.92 -12.19
CA GLN A 422 -2.60 -21.23 -12.80
C GLN A 422 -4.10 -21.53 -12.90
N ALA A 423 -4.91 -21.07 -11.93
CA ALA A 423 -6.36 -21.22 -11.96
C ALA A 423 -7.07 -20.29 -12.97
N CYS A 424 -6.41 -19.23 -13.43
CA CYS A 424 -6.98 -18.25 -14.37
C CYS A 424 -6.64 -18.53 -15.84
N LEU A 425 -5.74 -19.47 -16.13
CA LEU A 425 -5.47 -19.89 -17.50
C LEU A 425 -6.57 -20.88 -17.92
N PRO A 426 -7.26 -20.67 -19.05
CA PRO A 426 -8.16 -21.68 -19.59
C PRO A 426 -7.36 -22.94 -19.99
N ASP A 427 -7.91 -24.11 -19.67
CA ASP A 427 -7.38 -25.43 -20.07
C ASP A 427 -7.18 -25.58 -21.59
#